data_AF-A0A1G9VCZ8-F1
#
_entry.id   AF-A0A1G9VCZ8-F1
#
_cell.length_a   1.000
_cell.length_b   1.000
_cell.length_c   1.000
_cell.angle_alpha   90.00
_cell.angle_beta   90.00
_cell.angle_gamma   90.00
#
_symmetry.space_group_name_H-M   'P 1'
#
loop_
_entity.id
_entity.type
_entity.pdbx_description
1 polymer ?
#
loop_
_entity_poly.entity_id
_entity_poly.type
_entity_poly.pdbx_seq_one_letter_code
_entity_poly.pdbx_strand_id
1 'polypeptide(L)'
;MNIYREGVASIQRSMESLERLSKLQISQAYSGHGPLIGNPQAVIDAARKRFEKWLGKPEKVSWHACKRIFSFTLIIKDGLAKEEIDNYLLNCGWFQDFARYSFQLQPVEFIQVLVNEMIRSGAASWHNDNLVATAPYQSPDKIMDV
;
A
#
# COMPACT_ATOMS: atom_id res chain seq x y z
N MET A 1 5.75 1.15 -1.53
CA MET A 1 6.67 0.84 -2.63
C MET A 1 5.83 0.55 -3.85
N ASN A 2 5.69 1.54 -4.72
CA ASN A 2 5.12 1.37 -6.06
C ASN A 2 6.28 1.21 -7.04
N ILE A 3 6.51 -0.02 -7.52
CA ILE A 3 7.66 -0.35 -8.39
C ILE A 3 7.63 0.37 -9.75
N TYR A 4 6.45 0.76 -10.25
CA TYR A 4 6.31 1.51 -11.51
C TYR A 4 6.68 2.98 -11.35
N ARG A 5 6.56 3.53 -10.13
CA ARG A 5 6.98 4.89 -9.80
C ARG A 5 8.42 4.97 -9.28
N GLU A 6 8.80 4.04 -8.42
CA GLU A 6 10.08 4.04 -7.70
C GLU A 6 11.20 3.33 -8.49
N GLY A 7 10.82 2.60 -9.55
CA GLY A 7 11.70 1.81 -10.41
C GLY A 7 11.88 0.37 -9.94
N VAL A 8 12.18 -0.53 -10.88
CA VAL A 8 12.29 -1.98 -10.65
C VAL A 8 13.40 -2.35 -9.66
N ALA A 9 14.44 -1.53 -9.53
CA ALA A 9 15.54 -1.72 -8.58
C ALA A 9 15.26 -1.12 -7.18
N SER A 10 14.03 -0.67 -6.90
CA SER A 10 13.67 -0.03 -5.63
C SER A 10 13.82 -0.97 -4.43
N ILE A 11 13.50 -2.25 -4.59
CA ILE A 11 13.64 -3.26 -3.53
C ILE A 11 15.11 -3.47 -3.20
N GLN A 12 15.97 -3.65 -4.20
CA GLN A 12 17.42 -3.83 -4.02
C GLN A 12 18.05 -2.62 -3.33
N ARG A 13 17.74 -1.40 -3.80
CA ARG A 13 18.23 -0.16 -3.16
C ARG A 13 17.75 -0.02 -1.70
N SER A 14 16.54 -0.48 -1.40
CA SER A 14 16.03 -0.49 -0.02
C SER A 14 16.76 -1.51 0.84
N MET A 15 17.09 -2.69 0.31
CA MET A 15 17.89 -3.70 1.00
C MET A 15 19.31 -3.19 1.28
N GLU A 16 19.96 -2.53 0.31
CA GLU A 16 21.27 -1.89 0.51
C GLU A 16 21.24 -0.84 1.61
N SER A 17 20.15 -0.07 1.69
CA SER A 17 19.95 0.93 2.74
C SER A 17 19.82 0.28 4.12
N LEU A 18 19.04 -0.80 4.22
CA LEU A 18 18.93 -1.58 5.46
C LEU A 18 20.27 -2.19 5.88
N GLU A 19 21.07 -2.67 4.93
CA GLU A 19 22.38 -3.24 5.18
C GLU A 19 23.38 -2.20 5.72
N ARG A 20 23.28 -0.95 5.26
CA ARG A 20 24.06 0.15 5.84
C ARG A 20 23.60 0.46 7.26
N LEU A 21 22.29 0.49 7.50
CA LEU A 21 21.73 0.76 8.83
C LEU A 21 22.08 -0.32 9.86
N SER A 22 22.13 -1.60 9.47
CA SER A 22 22.48 -2.70 10.40
C SER A 22 23.93 -2.66 10.89
N LYS A 23 24.80 -1.85 10.28
CA LYS A 23 26.20 -1.70 10.71
C LYS A 23 26.36 -0.66 11.82
N LEU A 24 25.32 0.13 12.08
CA LEU A 24 25.31 1.14 13.13
C LEU A 24 25.00 0.48 14.48
N GLN A 25 25.65 0.94 15.54
CA GLN A 25 25.35 0.53 16.91
C GLN A 25 24.13 1.32 17.42
N ILE A 26 22.93 0.92 16.99
CA ILE A 26 21.68 1.62 17.31
C ILE A 26 20.96 0.93 18.46
N SER A 27 20.91 1.58 19.64
CA SER A 27 20.12 1.08 20.77
C SER A 27 18.64 1.43 20.65
N GLN A 28 18.30 2.56 20.04
CA GLN A 28 16.93 3.04 19.87
C GLN A 28 16.78 3.79 18.55
N ALA A 29 15.61 3.69 17.92
CA ALA A 29 15.30 4.43 16.70
C ALA A 29 13.93 5.12 16.80
N TYR A 30 13.90 6.39 16.37
CA TYR A 30 12.70 7.20 16.23
C TYR A 30 12.37 7.29 14.75
N SER A 31 11.32 6.60 14.31
CA SER A 31 10.84 6.67 12.93
C SER A 31 9.89 7.86 12.74
N GLY A 32 9.73 8.31 11.49
CA GLY A 32 8.77 9.38 11.17
C GLY A 32 7.31 9.01 11.46
N HIS A 33 7.01 7.71 11.63
CA HIS A 33 5.70 7.21 12.04
C HIS A 33 5.86 6.05 13.01
N GLY A 34 4.85 5.85 13.87
CA GLY A 34 4.80 4.74 14.81
C GLY A 34 5.54 5.01 16.13
N PRO A 35 5.55 4.03 17.05
CA PRO A 35 6.17 4.15 18.35
C PRO A 35 7.71 4.07 18.28
N LEU A 36 8.37 4.44 19.38
CA LEU A 36 9.81 4.23 19.59
C LEU A 36 10.20 2.76 19.35
N ILE A 37 11.27 2.55 18.59
CA ILE A 37 11.83 1.23 18.33
C ILE A 37 12.96 0.96 19.32
N GLY A 38 12.71 0.08 20.29
CA GLY A 38 13.69 -0.33 21.31
C GLY A 38 14.67 -1.44 20.87
N ASN A 39 14.41 -2.11 19.74
CA ASN A 39 15.35 -3.07 19.14
C ASN A 39 15.43 -2.85 17.62
N PRO A 40 16.21 -1.84 17.17
CA PRO A 40 16.32 -1.50 15.76
C PRO A 40 16.81 -2.66 14.89
N GLN A 41 17.73 -3.49 15.39
CA GLN A 41 18.28 -4.62 14.64
C GLN A 41 17.19 -5.63 14.27
N ALA A 42 16.32 -5.99 15.20
CA ALA A 42 15.21 -6.91 14.93
C ALA A 42 14.25 -6.37 13.86
N VAL A 43 13.99 -5.06 13.86
CA VAL A 43 13.12 -4.41 12.85
C VAL A 43 13.79 -4.37 11.48
N ILE A 44 15.09 -4.08 11.42
CA ILE A 44 15.88 -4.12 10.18
C ILE A 44 15.87 -5.54 9.58
N ASP A 45 16.08 -6.57 10.40
CA ASP A 45 16.07 -7.96 9.93
C ASP A 45 14.68 -8.39 9.45
N ALA A 46 13.61 -7.94 10.12
CA ALA A 46 12.24 -8.18 9.67
C ALA A 46 11.94 -7.51 8.32
N ALA A 47 12.42 -6.28 8.12
CA ALA A 47 12.28 -5.56 6.86
C ALA A 47 13.07 -6.24 5.73
N ARG A 48 14.31 -6.71 6.00
CA ARG A 48 15.11 -7.48 5.04
C ARG A 48 14.39 -8.75 4.60
N LYS A 49 13.92 -9.56 5.55
CA LYS A 49 13.14 -10.79 5.29
C LYS A 49 11.89 -10.52 4.45
N ARG A 50 11.26 -9.37 4.64
CA ARG A 50 10.09 -8.96 3.84
C ARG A 50 10.49 -8.66 2.39
N PHE A 51 11.59 -7.94 2.17
CA PHE A 51 12.09 -7.64 0.83
C PHE A 51 12.57 -8.88 0.09
N GLU A 52 13.24 -9.81 0.78
CA GLU A 52 13.60 -11.13 0.21
C GLU A 52 12.36 -11.90 -0.26
N LYS A 53 11.29 -11.91 0.55
CA LYS A 53 10.01 -12.52 0.17
C LYS A 53 9.38 -11.85 -1.06
N TRP A 54 9.59 -10.55 -1.25
CA TRP A 54 9.10 -9.83 -2.43
C TRP A 54 9.94 -10.13 -3.67
N LEU A 55 11.26 -10.25 -3.55
CA LEU A 55 12.11 -10.68 -4.66
C LEU A 55 11.74 -12.09 -5.13
N GLY A 56 11.49 -13.02 -4.19
CA GLY A 56 11.09 -14.39 -4.53
C GLY A 56 9.64 -14.53 -5.01
N LYS A 57 8.77 -13.55 -4.69
CA LYS A 57 7.35 -13.52 -5.11
C LYS A 57 6.94 -12.09 -5.45
N PRO A 58 7.28 -11.57 -6.64
CA PRO A 58 7.05 -10.17 -7.03
C PRO A 58 5.59 -9.73 -6.92
N GLU A 59 4.64 -10.63 -7.16
CA GLU A 59 3.21 -10.38 -6.98
C GLU A 59 2.87 -9.82 -5.58
N LYS A 60 3.61 -10.21 -4.53
CA LYS A 60 3.39 -9.73 -3.16
C LYS A 60 3.69 -8.25 -3.00
N VAL A 61 4.68 -7.70 -3.71
CA VAL A 61 4.94 -6.25 -3.67
C VAL A 61 3.85 -5.51 -4.44
N SER A 62 3.37 -6.08 -5.55
CA SER A 62 2.27 -5.51 -6.33
C SER A 62 0.97 -5.44 -5.54
N TRP A 63 0.59 -6.51 -4.84
CA TRP A 63 -0.54 -6.49 -3.93
C TRP A 63 -0.37 -5.47 -2.80
N HIS A 64 0.83 -5.43 -2.20
CA HIS A 64 1.11 -4.45 -1.15
C HIS A 64 0.97 -3.00 -1.66
N ALA A 65 1.43 -2.71 -2.88
CA ALA A 65 1.34 -1.40 -3.50
C ALA A 65 -0.12 -1.02 -3.80
N CYS A 66 -0.86 -1.88 -4.51
CA CYS A 66 -2.25 -1.61 -4.88
C CYS A 66 -3.11 -1.34 -3.66
N LYS A 67 -3.02 -2.20 -2.63
CA LYS A 67 -3.79 -2.02 -1.40
C LYS A 67 -3.46 -0.71 -0.69
N ARG A 68 -2.18 -0.38 -0.56
CA ARG A 68 -1.80 0.88 0.09
C ARG A 68 -2.28 2.11 -0.67
N ILE A 69 -2.06 2.15 -1.99
CA ILE A 69 -2.46 3.29 -2.81
C ILE A 69 -3.98 3.48 -2.71
N PHE A 70 -4.73 2.40 -2.88
CA PHE A 70 -6.19 2.49 -2.83
C PHE A 70 -6.73 2.78 -1.43
N SER A 71 -6.16 2.21 -0.35
CA SER A 71 -6.52 2.60 1.02
C SER A 71 -6.32 4.09 1.26
N PHE A 72 -5.23 4.70 0.76
CA PHE A 72 -5.05 6.15 0.88
C PHE A 72 -6.11 6.94 0.10
N THR A 73 -6.51 6.49 -1.09
CA THR A 73 -7.64 7.08 -1.79
C THR A 73 -8.89 7.06 -0.93
N LEU A 74 -9.23 5.90 -0.36
CA LEU A 74 -10.44 5.76 0.46
C LEU A 74 -10.38 6.67 1.70
N ILE A 75 -9.21 6.82 2.33
CA ILE A 75 -9.00 7.75 3.45
C ILE A 75 -9.22 9.21 3.01
N ILE A 76 -8.59 9.62 1.90
CA ILE A 76 -8.66 11.00 1.40
C ILE A 76 -10.08 11.37 0.94
N LYS A 77 -10.84 10.39 0.43
CA LYS A 77 -12.20 10.58 -0.07
C LYS A 77 -13.29 10.32 0.98
N ASP A 78 -12.91 9.89 2.19
CA ASP A 78 -13.84 9.43 3.23
C ASP A 78 -14.76 8.29 2.73
N GLY A 79 -14.17 7.37 1.96
CA GLY A 79 -14.85 6.31 1.23
C GLY A 79 -15.08 6.64 -0.26
N LEU A 80 -15.51 5.63 -1.02
CA LEU A 80 -15.99 5.78 -2.40
C LEU A 80 -17.29 5.03 -2.57
N ALA A 81 -18.28 5.65 -3.20
CA ALA A 81 -19.52 4.96 -3.53
C ALA A 81 -19.26 3.86 -4.56
N LYS A 82 -20.01 2.76 -4.48
CA LYS A 82 -19.85 1.59 -5.34
C LYS A 82 -19.83 1.96 -6.83
N GLU A 83 -20.68 2.89 -7.24
CA GLU A 83 -20.84 3.34 -8.63
C GLU A 83 -19.67 4.19 -9.12
N GLU A 84 -18.88 4.77 -8.21
CA GLU A 84 -17.75 5.65 -8.53
C GLU A 84 -16.43 4.87 -8.68
N ILE A 85 -16.34 3.67 -8.09
CA ILE A 85 -15.08 2.90 -7.99
C ILE A 85 -14.50 2.60 -9.37
N ASP A 86 -15.33 2.08 -10.28
CA ASP A 86 -14.89 1.66 -11.61
C ASP A 86 -14.29 2.83 -12.38
N ASN A 87 -15.04 3.94 -12.46
CA ASN A 87 -14.58 5.14 -13.13
C ASN A 87 -13.32 5.71 -12.48
N TYR A 88 -13.24 5.70 -11.14
CA TYR A 88 -12.06 6.18 -10.43
C TYR A 88 -10.82 5.34 -10.75
N LEU A 89 -10.91 4.01 -10.63
CA LEU A 89 -9.77 3.10 -10.84
C LEU A 89 -9.31 3.08 -12.30
N LEU A 90 -10.25 3.13 -13.26
CA LEU A 90 -9.89 3.15 -14.68
C LEU A 90 -9.15 4.43 -15.09
N ASN A 91 -9.39 5.55 -14.41
CA ASN A 91 -8.65 6.80 -14.63
C ASN A 91 -7.30 6.87 -13.89
N CYS A 92 -6.95 5.87 -13.07
CA CYS A 92 -5.71 5.85 -12.32
C CYS A 92 -4.57 5.17 -13.08
N GLY A 93 -3.52 5.92 -13.45
CA GLY A 93 -2.35 5.37 -14.14
C GLY A 93 -1.68 4.21 -13.39
N TRP A 94 -1.54 4.31 -12.06
CA TRP A 94 -0.97 3.22 -11.25
C TRP A 94 -1.79 1.93 -11.39
N PHE A 95 -3.12 2.02 -11.45
CA PHE A 95 -4.01 0.87 -11.52
C PHE A 95 -3.87 0.17 -12.87
N GLN A 96 -3.77 0.96 -13.95
CA GLN A 96 -3.51 0.49 -15.31
C GLN A 96 -2.19 -0.29 -15.39
N ASP A 97 -1.12 0.23 -14.78
CA ASP A 97 0.19 -0.41 -14.78
C ASP A 97 0.18 -1.74 -14.03
N PHE A 98 -0.39 -1.78 -12.83
CA PHE A 98 -0.48 -3.01 -12.05
C PHE A 98 -1.36 -4.07 -12.74
N ALA A 99 -2.53 -3.69 -13.26
CA ALA A 99 -3.43 -4.61 -13.95
C ALA A 99 -2.71 -5.32 -15.10
N ARG A 100 -2.09 -4.55 -16.00
CA ARG A 100 -1.46 -5.08 -17.22
C ARG A 100 -0.15 -5.82 -16.95
N TYR A 101 0.73 -5.23 -16.15
CA TYR A 101 2.11 -5.70 -16.07
C TYR A 101 2.40 -6.57 -14.85
N SER A 102 1.67 -6.40 -13.75
CA SER A 102 1.84 -7.26 -12.56
C SER A 102 0.89 -8.45 -12.59
N PHE A 103 -0.38 -8.21 -12.97
CA PHE A 103 -1.43 -9.22 -12.89
C PHE A 103 -1.84 -9.80 -14.24
N GLN A 104 -1.39 -9.20 -15.36
CA GLN A 104 -1.68 -9.64 -16.72
C GLN A 104 -3.19 -9.73 -17.02
N LEU A 105 -3.96 -8.79 -16.46
CA LEU A 105 -5.40 -8.67 -16.64
C LEU A 105 -5.74 -7.39 -17.40
N GLN A 106 -6.92 -7.36 -18.03
CA GLN A 106 -7.46 -6.09 -18.47
C GLN A 106 -7.84 -5.23 -17.25
N PRO A 107 -7.62 -3.90 -17.32
CA PRO A 107 -7.95 -3.01 -16.20
C PRO A 107 -9.38 -3.18 -15.67
N VAL A 108 -10.36 -3.38 -16.57
CA VAL A 108 -11.76 -3.60 -16.19
C VAL A 108 -11.93 -4.90 -15.37
N GLU A 109 -11.27 -5.98 -15.76
CA GLU A 109 -11.33 -7.27 -15.04
C GLU A 109 -10.66 -7.15 -13.66
N PHE A 110 -9.60 -6.36 -13.56
CA PHE A 110 -8.82 -6.21 -12.34
C PHE A 110 -9.57 -5.46 -11.23
N ILE A 111 -10.62 -4.68 -11.56
CA ILE A 111 -11.40 -3.91 -10.58
C ILE A 111 -11.95 -4.84 -9.50
N GLN A 112 -12.69 -5.87 -9.92
CA GLN A 112 -13.32 -6.79 -8.98
C GLN A 112 -12.28 -7.58 -8.18
N VAL A 113 -11.15 -7.93 -8.81
CA VAL A 113 -10.05 -8.63 -8.13
C VAL A 113 -9.46 -7.76 -7.03
N LEU A 114 -9.18 -6.48 -7.31
CA LEU A 114 -8.65 -5.56 -6.32
C LEU A 114 -9.65 -5.33 -5.18
N VAL A 115 -10.91 -5.03 -5.49
CA VAL A 115 -11.94 -4.79 -4.47
C VAL A 115 -12.12 -6.02 -3.57
N ASN A 116 -12.19 -7.21 -4.16
CA ASN A 116 -12.27 -8.46 -3.39
C ASN A 116 -11.04 -8.66 -2.49
N GLU A 117 -9.84 -8.38 -2.98
CA GLU A 117 -8.61 -8.50 -2.20
C GLU A 117 -8.54 -7.46 -1.06
N MET A 118 -9.05 -6.25 -1.27
CA MET A 118 -9.17 -5.23 -0.22
C MET A 118 -10.05 -5.73 0.93
N ILE A 119 -11.21 -6.30 0.60
CA ILE A 119 -12.15 -6.85 1.59
C ILE A 119 -11.56 -8.08 2.27
N ARG A 120 -11.08 -9.05 1.49
CA ARG A 120 -10.52 -10.32 1.98
C ARG A 120 -9.35 -10.11 2.93
N SER A 121 -8.50 -9.11 2.67
CA SER A 121 -7.35 -8.80 3.51
C SER A 121 -7.67 -7.81 4.65
N GLY A 122 -8.93 -7.38 4.77
CA GLY A 122 -9.38 -6.45 5.80
C GLY A 122 -8.81 -5.04 5.63
N ALA A 123 -8.40 -4.64 4.43
CA ALA A 123 -7.92 -3.29 4.11
C ALA A 123 -9.05 -2.31 3.78
N ALA A 124 -10.23 -2.82 3.44
CA ALA A 124 -11.46 -2.05 3.26
C ALA A 124 -12.71 -2.87 3.64
N SER A 125 -13.81 -2.17 3.89
CA SER A 125 -15.13 -2.74 4.19
C SER A 125 -16.24 -1.90 3.54
N TRP A 126 -17.41 -2.51 3.31
CA TRP A 126 -18.60 -1.81 2.80
C TRP A 126 -19.41 -1.23 3.95
N HIS A 127 -19.76 0.05 3.87
CA HIS A 127 -20.56 0.81 4.81
C HIS A 127 -21.59 1.62 4.02
N ASN A 128 -22.88 1.24 4.04
CA ASN A 128 -23.96 1.91 3.30
C ASN A 128 -23.59 2.17 1.81
N ASP A 129 -23.22 1.12 1.08
CA ASP A 129 -22.77 1.19 -0.33
C ASP A 129 -21.50 2.03 -0.61
N ASN A 130 -20.83 2.52 0.43
CA ASN A 130 -19.49 3.11 0.33
C ASN A 130 -18.43 2.10 0.74
N LEU A 131 -17.40 1.92 -0.09
CA LEU A 131 -16.20 1.20 0.28
C LEU A 131 -15.31 2.14 1.09
N VAL A 132 -15.00 1.78 2.34
CA VAL A 132 -14.20 2.61 3.26
C VAL A 132 -12.93 1.88 3.68
N ALA A 133 -11.85 2.62 3.92
CA ALA A 133 -10.63 2.06 4.51
C ALA A 133 -10.89 1.64 5.97
N THR A 134 -10.36 0.49 6.36
CA THR A 134 -10.47 -0.02 7.74
C THR A 134 -9.38 0.51 8.67
N ALA A 135 -8.28 1.01 8.11
CA ALA A 135 -7.21 1.62 8.89
C ALA A 135 -7.76 2.86 9.62
N PRO A 136 -7.46 3.07 10.91
CA PRO A 136 -7.93 4.26 11.63
C PRO A 136 -7.43 5.56 10.98
N TYR A 137 -8.34 6.50 10.75
CA TYR A 137 -8.05 7.85 10.28
C TYR A 137 -9.07 8.84 10.86
N GLN A 138 -8.70 10.12 10.89
CA GLN A 138 -9.67 11.18 11.06
C GLN A 138 -10.25 11.48 9.69
N SER A 139 -11.57 11.31 9.53
CA SER A 139 -12.25 11.74 8.32
C SER A 139 -11.89 13.20 8.07
N PRO A 140 -11.52 13.58 6.84
CA PRO A 140 -11.36 14.99 6.49
C PRO A 140 -12.63 15.71 6.91
N ASP A 141 -12.52 16.70 7.81
CA ASP A 141 -13.69 17.43 8.27
C ASP A 141 -14.48 17.90 7.04
N LYS A 142 -15.76 17.51 6.95
CA LYS A 142 -16.70 18.26 6.13
C LYS A 142 -16.76 19.62 6.82
N ILE A 143 -15.94 20.56 6.35
CA ILE A 143 -16.08 21.96 6.71
C ILE A 143 -17.55 22.27 6.42
N MET A 144 -18.36 22.39 7.47
CA MET A 144 -19.69 22.93 7.34
C MET A 144 -19.47 24.34 6.82
N ASP A 145 -19.91 24.60 5.59
CA ASP A 145 -19.99 25.95 5.04
C ASP A 145 -20.71 26.82 6.09
N VAL A 146 -19.95 27.75 6.68
CA VAL A 146 -20.47 28.86 7.51
C VAL A 146 -20.77 30.03 6.59
#